data_AF-A0A8S9I7H6-F1
#
_entry.id   AF-A0A8S9I7H6-F1
#
_cell.length_a   1.000
_cell.length_b   1.000
_cell.length_c   1.000
_cell.angle_alpha   90.00
_cell.angle_beta   90.00
_cell.angle_gamma   90.00
#
_symmetry.space_group_name_H-M   'P 1'
#
loop_
_entity.id
_entity.type
_entity.pdbx_description
1 polymer ?
#
loop_
_entity_poly.entity_id
_entity_poly.type
_entity_poly.pdbx_seq_one_letter_code
_entity_poly.pdbx_strand_id
1 'polypeptide(L)'
;MPRPASLNAFDIISFSSGFDLSGLFEEGGQGARFVSAAPVMKIISKLEEIANVAKFTVRKMDWSVRLEGSREGAKGPLTIKVEIFELTPSLVVVEVKKKGGFVEEYEEFCNKELRPQLEKLMHYQADEVEVAMCLVPC
;
A
#
# COMPACT_ATOMS: atom_id res chain seq x y z
N MET A 1 -18.36 2.90 9.95
CA MET A 1 -17.09 3.64 9.82
C MET A 1 -17.29 4.79 8.83
N PRO A 2 -16.82 6.01 9.14
CA PRO A 2 -17.02 7.22 8.32
C PRO A 2 -16.14 7.18 7.07
N ARG A 3 -16.59 7.39 5.83
CA ARG A 3 -15.81 7.16 4.57
C ARG A 3 -14.30 7.51 4.62
N PRO A 4 -13.42 6.74 3.93
CA PRO A 4 -12.00 7.09 3.78
C PRO A 4 -11.80 8.48 3.18
N ALA A 5 -10.67 9.11 3.48
CA ALA A 5 -10.33 10.38 2.85
C ALA A 5 -10.22 10.20 1.32
N SER A 6 -10.81 11.11 0.55
CA SER A 6 -10.79 11.08 -0.91
C SER A 6 -9.47 11.63 -1.45
N LEU A 7 -8.90 10.95 -2.44
CA LEU A 7 -7.79 11.45 -3.23
C LEU A 7 -8.29 12.30 -4.39
N ASN A 8 -7.58 13.39 -4.65
CA ASN A 8 -7.70 14.16 -5.87
C ASN A 8 -6.56 13.83 -6.86
N ALA A 9 -6.60 14.44 -8.04
CA ALA A 9 -5.61 14.22 -9.09
C ALA A 9 -4.19 14.63 -8.68
N PHE A 10 -4.03 15.72 -7.93
CA PHE A 10 -2.72 16.16 -7.44
C PHE A 10 -2.14 15.19 -6.41
N ASP A 11 -2.98 14.58 -5.56
CA ASP A 11 -2.52 13.55 -4.62
C ASP A 11 -1.93 12.36 -5.39
N ILE A 12 -2.61 11.91 -6.46
CA ILE A 12 -2.14 10.80 -7.29
C ILE A 12 -0.82 11.14 -7.99
N ILE A 13 -0.72 12.35 -8.57
CA ILE A 13 0.52 12.81 -9.22
C ILE A 13 1.68 12.85 -8.21
N SER A 14 1.41 13.29 -6.99
CA SER A 14 2.41 13.36 -5.91
C SER A 14 2.99 11.99 -5.54
N PHE A 15 2.31 10.89 -5.89
CA PHE A 15 2.79 9.53 -5.61
C PHE A 15 3.89 9.06 -6.57
N SER A 16 4.10 9.74 -7.70
CA SER A 16 5.14 9.38 -8.65
C SER A 16 6.53 9.53 -8.03
N SER A 17 7.38 8.53 -8.23
CA SER A 17 8.77 8.54 -7.76
C SER A 17 9.58 9.72 -8.33
N GLY A 18 9.15 10.32 -9.45
CA GLY A 18 9.78 11.52 -10.01
C GLY A 18 9.57 12.79 -9.18
N PHE A 19 8.60 12.80 -8.27
CA PHE A 19 8.38 13.89 -7.30
C PHE A 19 8.86 13.53 -5.88
N ASP A 20 9.39 12.33 -5.68
CA ASP A 20 9.87 11.85 -4.38
C ASP A 20 11.36 12.15 -4.21
N LEU A 21 11.67 13.15 -3.37
CA LEU A 21 13.04 13.54 -3.06
C LEU A 21 13.67 12.72 -1.94
N SER A 22 12.96 11.74 -1.35
CA SER A 22 13.47 10.94 -0.23
C SER A 22 14.73 10.15 -0.59
N GLY A 23 14.92 9.80 -1.87
CA GLY A 23 16.13 9.15 -2.37
C GLY A 23 17.41 9.99 -2.26
N LEU A 24 17.32 11.30 -1.99
CA LEU A 24 18.47 12.14 -1.67
C LEU A 24 18.95 11.98 -0.21
N PHE A 25 18.18 11.28 0.62
CA PHE A 25 18.44 11.07 2.04
C PHE A 25 18.47 9.57 2.37
N GLU A 26 19.07 9.21 3.51
CA GLU A 26 19.08 7.81 3.98
C GLU A 26 17.70 7.31 4.48
N GLU A 27 16.69 8.19 4.48
CA GLU A 27 15.27 7.87 4.72
C GLU A 27 14.56 7.47 3.41
N GLY A 28 15.21 6.63 2.60
CA GLY A 28 14.60 6.04 1.42
C GLY A 28 13.69 4.88 1.79
N GLY A 29 12.40 5.01 1.50
CA GLY A 29 11.43 3.93 1.66
C GLY A 29 10.29 4.09 0.69
N GLN A 30 10.46 3.61 -0.54
CA GLN A 30 9.36 3.54 -1.50
C GLN A 30 8.23 2.70 -0.89
N GLY A 31 7.11 3.36 -0.62
CA GLY A 31 5.88 2.70 -0.25
C GLY A 31 5.30 1.97 -1.45
N ALA A 32 4.72 0.79 -1.23
CA ALA A 32 3.96 0.12 -2.28
C ALA A 32 2.53 0.70 -2.31
N ARG A 33 1.97 0.86 -3.50
CA ARG A 33 0.59 1.32 -3.70
C ARG A 33 -0.12 0.39 -4.67
N PHE A 34 -1.39 0.13 -4.42
CA PHE A 34 -2.24 -0.56 -5.38
C PHE A 34 -3.68 -0.06 -5.26
N VAL A 35 -4.44 -0.23 -6.35
CA VAL A 35 -5.87 0.06 -6.39
C VAL A 35 -6.65 -1.21 -6.07
N SER A 36 -7.76 -1.09 -5.37
CA SER A 36 -8.66 -2.21 -5.07
C SER A 36 -10.12 -1.80 -5.21
N ALA A 37 -10.94 -2.71 -5.73
CA ALA A 37 -12.40 -2.63 -5.67
C ALA A 37 -12.98 -3.39 -4.46
N ALA A 38 -12.13 -4.01 -3.64
CA ALA A 38 -12.58 -4.78 -2.49
C ALA A 38 -13.13 -3.86 -1.39
N PRO A 39 -14.14 -4.31 -0.63
CA PRO A 39 -14.59 -3.57 0.55
C PRO A 39 -13.44 -3.30 1.50
N VAL A 40 -13.36 -2.08 2.06
CA VAL A 40 -12.26 -1.67 2.95
C VAL A 40 -12.08 -2.64 4.13
N MET A 41 -13.19 -3.13 4.69
CA MET A 41 -13.15 -4.13 5.77
C MET A 41 -12.47 -5.43 5.35
N LYS A 42 -12.65 -5.89 4.12
CA LYS A 42 -11.98 -7.09 3.59
C LYS A 42 -10.48 -6.88 3.47
N ILE A 43 -10.06 -5.67 3.06
CA ILE A 43 -8.64 -5.30 3.00
C ILE A 43 -8.03 -5.29 4.40
N ILE A 44 -8.68 -4.61 5.36
CA ILE A 44 -8.22 -4.56 6.76
C ILE A 44 -8.13 -5.96 7.36
N SER A 45 -9.17 -6.79 7.23
CA SER A 45 -9.15 -8.17 7.74
C SER A 45 -8.02 -8.98 7.10
N LYS A 46 -7.75 -8.80 5.81
CA LYS A 46 -6.63 -9.48 5.15
C LYS A 46 -5.27 -9.03 5.70
N LEU A 47 -5.11 -7.74 6.00
CA LEU A 47 -3.90 -7.23 6.63
C LEU A 47 -3.70 -7.80 8.04
N GLU A 48 -4.78 -8.00 8.80
CA GLU A 48 -4.71 -8.65 10.12
C GLU A 48 -4.27 -10.11 10.03
N GLU A 49 -4.81 -10.87 9.06
CA GLU A 49 -4.38 -12.25 8.81
C GLU A 49 -2.87 -12.31 8.52
N ILE A 50 -2.39 -11.45 7.62
CA ILE A 50 -0.96 -11.38 7.25
C ILE A 50 -0.13 -11.05 8.49
N ALA A 51 -0.56 -10.05 9.26
CA ALA A 51 0.15 -9.63 10.47
C ALA A 51 0.24 -10.72 11.53
N ASN A 52 -0.85 -11.48 11.74
CA ASN A 52 -0.88 -12.59 12.69
C ASN A 52 0.10 -13.71 12.28
N VAL A 53 0.13 -14.08 11.00
CA VAL A 53 1.08 -15.09 10.49
C VAL A 53 2.51 -14.62 10.69
N ALA A 54 2.79 -13.34 10.42
CA ALA A 54 4.10 -12.75 10.57
C ALA A 54 4.45 -12.34 12.02
N LYS A 55 3.57 -12.58 13.00
CA LYS A 55 3.72 -12.22 14.43
C LYS A 55 3.91 -10.71 14.68
N PHE A 56 3.28 -9.88 13.85
CA PHE A 56 3.22 -8.45 14.07
C PHE A 56 2.09 -8.10 15.04
N THR A 57 2.32 -7.10 15.87
CA THR A 57 1.24 -6.45 16.62
C THR A 57 0.48 -5.51 15.69
N VAL A 58 -0.84 -5.61 15.70
CA VAL A 58 -1.72 -4.79 14.86
C VAL A 58 -2.34 -3.66 15.68
N ARG A 59 -2.23 -2.42 15.21
CA ARG A 59 -2.98 -1.27 15.74
C ARG A 59 -3.83 -0.66 14.63
N LYS A 60 -5.14 -0.62 14.83
CA LYS A 60 -6.10 -0.01 13.89
C LYS A 60 -6.38 1.44 14.27
N MET A 61 -6.49 2.31 13.27
CA MET A 61 -6.94 3.67 13.43
C MET A 61 -7.73 4.10 12.20
N ASP A 62 -9.05 4.23 12.34
CA ASP A 62 -10.02 4.52 11.28
C ASP A 62 -9.80 3.69 10.00
N TRP A 63 -9.09 4.27 9.02
CA TRP A 63 -8.78 3.70 7.70
C TRP A 63 -7.32 3.35 7.51
N SER A 64 -6.61 3.19 8.62
CA SER A 64 -5.22 2.82 8.64
C SER A 64 -4.97 1.65 9.59
N VAL A 65 -3.98 0.84 9.23
CA VAL A 65 -3.49 -0.27 10.02
C VAL A 65 -2.01 -0.06 10.21
N ARG A 66 -1.53 -0.10 11.45
CA ARG A 66 -0.12 -0.12 11.78
C ARG A 66 0.27 -1.54 12.20
N LEU A 67 1.30 -2.06 11.56
CA LEU A 67 1.91 -3.35 11.86
C LEU A 67 3.25 -3.06 12.55
N GLU A 68 3.45 -3.62 13.73
CA GLU A 68 4.67 -3.43 14.53
C GLU A 68 5.28 -4.80 14.85
N GLY A 69 6.47 -5.07 14.31
CA GLY A 69 7.24 -6.28 14.62
C GLY A 69 7.81 -6.24 16.04
N SER A 70 8.30 -7.37 16.53
CA SER A 70 8.86 -7.49 17.88
C SER A 70 10.39 -7.57 17.94
N ARG A 71 11.07 -7.64 16.78
CA ARG A 71 12.53 -7.76 16.72
C ARG A 71 13.17 -6.40 16.98
N GLU A 72 13.98 -6.30 18.02
CA GLU A 72 14.79 -5.11 18.27
C GLU A 72 16.13 -5.20 17.52
N GLY A 73 16.56 -4.07 16.96
CA GLY A 73 17.82 -3.91 16.25
C GLY A 73 18.23 -2.44 16.22
N ALA A 74 19.35 -2.10 15.58
CA ALA A 74 19.88 -0.73 15.58
C ALA A 74 18.90 0.32 15.02
N LYS A 75 18.00 -0.07 14.10
CA LYS A 75 16.91 0.78 13.56
C LYS A 75 15.54 0.55 14.24
N GLY A 76 15.52 -0.12 15.38
CA GLY A 76 14.30 -0.54 16.07
C GLY A 76 13.51 -1.60 15.31
N PRO A 77 12.29 -1.92 15.76
CA PRO A 77 11.44 -2.90 15.11
C PRO A 77 10.90 -2.42 13.76
N LEU A 78 10.72 -3.36 12.83
CA LEU A 78 10.02 -3.11 11.57
C LEU A 78 8.60 -2.61 11.87
N THR A 79 8.33 -1.37 11.47
CA THR A 79 7.03 -0.74 11.62
C THR A 79 6.50 -0.38 10.23
N ILE A 80 5.30 -0.83 9.91
CA ILE A 80 4.65 -0.60 8.62
C ILE A 80 3.31 0.09 8.88
N LYS A 81 3.02 1.15 8.12
CA LYS A 81 1.70 1.80 8.11
C LYS A 81 1.03 1.50 6.78
N VAL A 82 -0.19 1.00 6.83
CA VAL A 82 -1.07 0.83 5.68
C VAL A 82 -2.20 1.84 5.80
N GLU A 83 -2.40 2.65 4.77
CA GLU A 83 -3.46 3.67 4.71
C GLU A 83 -4.36 3.38 3.51
N ILE A 84 -5.66 3.57 3.69
CA ILE A 84 -6.66 3.33 2.66
C ILE A 84 -7.36 4.64 2.37
N PHE A 85 -7.37 5.03 1.09
CA PHE A 85 -7.97 6.27 0.61
C PHE A 85 -9.02 5.98 -0.46
N GLU A 86 -10.08 6.77 -0.49
CA GLU A 86 -11.11 6.69 -1.54
C GLU A 86 -10.54 7.32 -2.83
N LEU A 87 -10.62 6.59 -3.95
CA LEU A 87 -10.24 7.11 -5.27
C LEU A 87 -11.48 7.45 -6.09
N THR A 88 -12.46 6.56 -6.06
CA THR A 88 -13.81 6.74 -6.60
C THR A 88 -14.81 6.05 -5.65
N PRO A 89 -16.13 6.22 -5.83
CA PRO A 89 -17.11 5.52 -4.97
C PRO A 89 -16.97 3.99 -4.94
N SER A 90 -16.29 3.38 -5.92
CA SER A 90 -16.09 1.94 -6.03
C SER A 90 -14.63 1.49 -5.90
N LEU A 91 -13.67 2.43 -5.83
CA LEU A 91 -12.25 2.11 -5.82
C LEU A 91 -11.53 2.81 -4.66
N VAL A 92 -10.60 2.09 -4.06
CA VAL A 92 -9.71 2.62 -3.03
C VAL A 92 -8.25 2.45 -3.46
N VAL A 93 -7.41 3.38 -3.02
CA VAL A 93 -5.95 3.22 -3.04
C VAL A 93 -5.51 2.71 -1.69
N VAL A 94 -4.74 1.63 -1.68
CA VAL A 94 -4.07 1.10 -0.49
C VAL A 94 -2.59 1.45 -0.60
N GLU A 95 -2.11 2.24 0.36
CA GLU A 95 -0.72 2.66 0.45
C GLU A 95 -0.04 1.98 1.63
N VAL A 96 1.07 1.29 1.36
CA VAL A 96 1.90 0.60 2.35
C VAL A 96 3.21 1.36 2.48
N LYS A 97 3.52 1.85 3.68
CA LYS A 97 4.73 2.65 3.98
C LYS A 97 5.52 2.05 5.11
N LYS A 98 6.84 1.92 4.93
CA LYS A 98 7.77 1.69 6.05
C LYS A 98 7.81 2.93 6.95
N LYS A 99 7.79 2.73 8.27
CA LYS A 99 7.92 3.76 9.30
C LYS A 99 9.09 3.55 10.25
N GLY A 100 9.63 2.34 10.32
CA GLY A 100 10.79 1.99 11.16
C GLY A 100 11.39 0.64 10.74
N GLY A 101 12.56 0.31 11.26
CA GLY A 101 13.31 -0.92 10.92
C GLY A 101 14.17 -0.81 9.66
N PHE A 102 14.82 -1.92 9.31
CA PHE A 102 15.71 -2.01 8.14
C PHE A 102 14.92 -2.06 6.82
N VAL A 103 15.53 -1.59 5.72
CA VAL A 103 14.87 -1.59 4.40
C VAL A 103 14.78 -3.02 3.87
N GLU A 104 15.82 -3.80 4.09
CA GLU A 104 15.93 -5.20 3.66
C GLU A 104 14.86 -6.07 4.33
N GLU A 105 14.61 -5.86 5.63
CA GLU A 105 13.55 -6.56 6.38
C GLU A 105 12.15 -6.18 5.85
N TYR A 106 11.95 -4.90 5.52
CA TYR A 106 10.70 -4.43 4.91
C TYR A 106 10.47 -5.04 3.53
N GLU A 107 11.49 -5.02 2.66
CA GLU A 107 11.41 -5.58 1.31
C GLU A 107 11.17 -7.10 1.34
N GLU A 108 11.84 -7.81 2.24
CA GLU A 108 11.64 -9.24 2.44
C GLU A 108 10.19 -9.54 2.86
N PHE A 109 9.67 -8.83 3.88
CA PHE A 109 8.28 -8.98 4.32
C PHE A 109 7.30 -8.64 3.19
N CYS A 110 7.53 -7.54 2.47
CA CYS A 110 6.66 -7.14 1.37
C CYS A 110 6.62 -8.18 0.26
N ASN A 111 7.77 -8.76 -0.12
CA ASN A 111 7.86 -9.72 -1.21
C ASN A 111 7.36 -11.11 -0.84
N LYS A 112 7.64 -11.58 0.39
CA LYS A 112 7.31 -12.95 0.81
C LYS A 112 5.92 -13.09 1.40
N GLU A 113 5.47 -12.08 2.16
CA GLU A 113 4.24 -12.19 2.96
C GLU A 113 3.13 -11.29 2.44
N LEU A 114 3.42 -9.99 2.25
CA LEU A 114 2.39 -8.99 2.00
C LEU A 114 1.86 -9.03 0.56
N ARG A 115 2.72 -8.84 -0.44
CA ARG A 115 2.33 -8.76 -1.87
C ARG A 115 1.58 -10.00 -2.35
N PRO A 116 2.07 -11.24 -2.12
CA PRO A 116 1.38 -12.44 -2.62
C PRO A 116 -0.03 -12.61 -2.06
N GLN A 117 -0.26 -12.12 -0.84
CA GLN A 117 -1.55 -12.23 -0.17
C GLN A 117 -2.53 -11.11 -0.55
N LEU A 118 -2.01 -9.93 -0.91
CA LEU A 118 -2.82 -8.79 -1.35
C LEU A 118 -3.09 -8.78 -2.86
N GLU A 119 -2.35 -9.55 -3.67
CA GLU A 119 -2.52 -9.64 -5.13
C GLU A 119 -3.97 -9.96 -5.53
N LYS A 120 -4.65 -10.84 -4.79
CA LYS A 120 -6.06 -11.20 -5.03
C LYS A 120 -7.06 -10.07 -4.74
N LEU A 121 -6.62 -9.00 -4.09
CA LEU A 121 -7.41 -7.81 -3.81
C LEU A 121 -7.06 -6.67 -4.77
N MET A 122 -5.99 -6.79 -5.55
CA MET A 122 -5.60 -5.76 -6.51
C MET A 122 -6.61 -5.72 -7.65
N HIS A 123 -7.01 -4.50 -8.02
CA HIS A 123 -7.81 -4.26 -9.20
C HIS A 123 -6.86 -4.18 -10.41
N TYR A 124 -6.96 -5.16 -11.29
CA TYR A 124 -6.37 -5.10 -12.62
C TYR A 124 -7.48 -4.75 -13.59
N GLN A 125 -7.36 -3.61 -14.29
CA GLN A 125 -8.16 -3.43 -15.49
C GLN A 125 -7.55 -4.32 -16.58
N ALA A 126 -8.38 -5.15 -17.20
CA ALA A 126 -8.07 -5.65 -18.53
C ALA A 126 -8.05 -4.45 -19.48
N ASP A 127 -7.07 -4.44 -20.37
CA ASP A 127 -6.69 -3.36 -21.28
C ASP A 127 -7.84 -2.52 -21.86
N GLU A 128 -7.86 -1.22 -21.56
CA GLU A 128 -8.40 -0.18 -22.46
C GLU A 128 -7.29 0.69 -23.06
N VAL A 129 -6.04 0.23 -23.03
CA VAL A 129 -4.94 0.83 -23.81
C VAL A 129 -4.81 0.19 -25.20
N GLU A 130 -5.40 -0.98 -25.42
CA GLU A 130 -5.39 -1.66 -26.73
C GLU A 130 -6.55 -1.19 -27.63
N VAL A 131 -7.70 -0.79 -27.07
CA VAL A 131 -8.86 -0.30 -27.87
C VAL A 131 -8.64 1.12 -28.40
N ALA A 132 -7.83 1.94 -27.72
CA ALA A 132 -7.53 3.30 -28.18
C ALA A 132 -6.47 3.35 -29.30
N MET A 133 -5.60 2.32 -29.43
CA MET A 133 -4.64 2.23 -30.54
C MET A 133 -5.22 1.59 -31.81
N CYS A 134 -6.37 0.93 -31.72
CA CYS A 134 -7.07 0.39 -32.90
C CYS A 134 -8.07 1.38 -33.55
N LEU A 135 -8.24 2.59 -33.02
CA LEU A 135 -9.19 3.59 -33.53
C LEU A 135 -8.57 4.93 -33.94
N VAL A 136 -7.26 4.97 -34.19
CA VAL A 136 -6.66 6.08 -34.95
C VAL A 136 -6.35 5.59 -36.37
N PRO A 137 -7.32 5.60 -37.30
CA PRO A 137 -7.01 5.50 -38.71
C PRO A 137 -6.40 6.83 -39.18
N CYS A 138 -5.10 6.78 -39.47
CA CYS A 138 -4.30 7.53 -40.46
C CYS A 138 -2.89 7.83 -39.92
#